data_AF-A0A6V8DNR6-F1
#
_entry.id   AF-A0A6V8DNR6-F1
#
_cell.length_a   1.000
_cell.length_b   1.000
_cell.length_c   1.000
_cell.angle_alpha   90.00
_cell.angle_beta   90.00
_cell.angle_gamma   90.00
#
_symmetry.space_group_name_H-M   'P 1'
#
loop_
_entity.id
_entity.type
_entity.pdbx_description
1 polymer ?
#
loop_
_entity_poly.entity_id
_entity_poly.type
_entity_poly.pdbx_seq_one_letter_code
_entity_poly.pdbx_strand_id
1 'polypeptide(L)'
;VHTTHDITDDHLDAIRKGVRIVVDDGEASAAYWTKPGEVERTSNRSVHLTIGEGKKRQIRRMFGALDNPVTTLHRHSTESMNLGDYNLQPGEFIGVSRRQIVDLILNPSI
;
A
#
# COMPACT_ATOMS: atom_id res chain seq x y z
N VAL A 1 5.61 4.29 0.18
CA VAL A 1 6.47 3.09 0.02
C VAL A 1 7.86 3.55 -0.38
N HIS A 2 8.92 3.03 0.23
CA HIS A 2 10.31 3.26 -0.19
C HIS A 2 10.93 1.98 -0.71
N THR A 3 11.76 2.07 -1.74
CA THR A 3 12.33 0.93 -2.47
C THR A 3 13.86 0.96 -2.47
N THR A 4 14.48 -0.18 -2.78
CA THR A 4 15.94 -0.32 -2.85
C THR A 4 16.52 0.44 -4.05
N HIS A 5 15.89 0.31 -5.22
CA HIS A 5 16.30 0.90 -6.49
C HIS A 5 15.34 2.00 -6.92
N ASP A 6 15.76 2.78 -7.91
CA ASP A 6 14.94 3.82 -8.52
C ASP A 6 13.70 3.20 -9.16
N ILE A 7 12.57 3.90 -9.01
CA ILE A 7 11.29 3.50 -9.55
C ILE A 7 11.27 3.95 -11.01
N THR A 8 10.95 3.07 -11.95
CA THR A 8 10.79 3.40 -13.37
C THR A 8 9.32 3.66 -13.67
N ASP A 9 9.03 4.26 -14.82
CA ASP A 9 7.64 4.48 -15.22
C ASP A 9 6.94 3.15 -15.56
N ASP A 10 7.70 2.14 -16.02
CA ASP A 10 7.21 0.76 -16.19
C ASP A 10 6.74 0.15 -14.85
N HIS A 11 7.45 0.42 -13.75
CA HIS A 11 6.99 -0.01 -12.42
C HIS A 11 5.65 0.63 -12.05
N LEU A 12 5.50 1.94 -12.30
CA LEU A 12 4.26 2.67 -12.00
C LEU A 12 3.10 2.14 -12.85
N ASP A 13 3.33 1.92 -14.15
CA ASP A 13 2.32 1.40 -15.07
C ASP A 13 1.91 -0.04 -14.75
N ALA A 14 2.86 -0.88 -14.33
CA ALA A 14 2.54 -2.22 -13.85
C ALA A 14 1.64 -2.18 -12.60
N ILE A 15 1.93 -1.29 -11.64
CA ILE A 15 1.10 -1.12 -10.44
C ILE A 15 -0.32 -0.63 -10.81
N ARG A 16 -0.45 0.33 -11.73
CA ARG A 16 -1.75 0.84 -12.22
C ARG A 16 -2.59 -0.23 -12.90
N LYS A 17 -1.96 -1.16 -13.63
CA LYS A 17 -2.66 -2.25 -14.32
C LYS A 17 -2.91 -3.47 -13.41
N GLY A 18 -2.14 -3.60 -12.35
CA GLY A 18 -2.07 -4.78 -11.50
C GLY A 18 -0.81 -5.61 -11.78
N VAL A 19 -0.21 -6.14 -10.72
CA VAL A 19 1.06 -6.90 -10.78
C VAL A 19 0.77 -8.38 -10.57
N ARG A 20 1.37 -9.23 -11.41
CA ARG A 20 1.34 -10.69 -11.20
C ARG A 20 2.29 -11.05 -10.08
N ILE A 21 1.76 -11.65 -9.03
CA ILE A 21 2.54 -12.15 -7.90
C ILE A 21 2.53 -13.66 -7.95
N VAL A 22 3.73 -14.25 -7.89
CA VAL A 22 3.93 -15.67 -7.64
C VAL A 22 4.35 -15.81 -6.18
N VAL A 23 3.66 -16.67 -5.45
CA VAL A 23 3.97 -17.05 -4.08
C VAL A 23 4.41 -18.49 -4.12
N ASP A 24 5.60 -18.74 -3.60
CA ASP A 24 6.11 -20.07 -3.31
C ASP A 24 6.46 -20.10 -1.83
N ASP A 25 5.78 -20.95 -1.07
CA ASP A 25 6.04 -21.18 0.35
C ASP A 25 6.56 -22.60 0.65
N GLY A 26 7.00 -23.32 -0.38
CA GLY A 26 7.59 -24.66 -0.28
C GLY A 26 6.58 -25.80 -0.22
N GLU A 27 5.34 -25.53 0.23
CA GLU A 27 4.26 -26.51 0.24
C GLU A 27 3.29 -26.31 -0.93
N ALA A 28 3.06 -25.05 -1.34
CA ALA A 28 2.24 -24.73 -2.51
C ALA A 28 2.77 -23.50 -3.26
N SER A 29 2.73 -23.58 -4.59
CA SER A 29 2.91 -22.41 -5.45
C SER A 29 1.54 -21.89 -5.88
N ALA A 30 1.29 -20.61 -5.63
CA ALA A 30 0.09 -19.91 -6.07
C ALA A 30 0.45 -18.64 -6.82
N ALA A 31 -0.29 -18.34 -7.88
CA ALA A 31 -0.15 -17.09 -8.62
C ALA A 31 -1.47 -16.33 -8.65
N TYR A 32 -1.39 -15.02 -8.50
CA TYR A 32 -2.56 -14.15 -8.62
C TYR A 32 -2.15 -12.78 -9.16
N TRP A 33 -3.13 -12.08 -9.73
CA TRP A 33 -3.01 -10.67 -10.06
C TRP A 33 -3.52 -9.83 -8.90
N THR A 34 -2.82 -8.74 -8.60
CA THR A 34 -3.41 -7.67 -7.78
C THR A 34 -4.48 -6.95 -8.59
N LYS A 35 -5.43 -6.34 -7.88
CA LYS A 35 -6.25 -5.28 -8.48
C LYS A 35 -5.34 -4.11 -8.92
N PRO A 36 -5.80 -3.30 -9.88
CA PRO A 36 -5.25 -1.97 -10.14
C PRO A 36 -5.07 -1.17 -8.85
N GLY A 37 -3.94 -0.48 -8.71
CA GLY A 37 -3.67 0.45 -7.62
C GLY A 37 -3.37 1.85 -8.14
N GLU A 38 -3.67 2.87 -7.33
CA GLU A 38 -3.26 4.24 -7.64
C GLU A 38 -1.87 4.49 -7.08
N VAL A 39 -0.99 5.08 -7.89
CA VAL A 39 0.41 5.27 -7.52
C VAL A 39 0.95 6.59 -8.04
N GLU A 40 1.58 7.32 -7.13
CA GLU A 40 2.18 8.63 -7.38
C GLU A 40 3.62 8.65 -6.89
N ARG A 41 4.55 9.08 -7.73
CA ARG A 41 5.96 9.19 -7.40
C ARG A 41 6.19 10.38 -6.47
N THR A 42 6.82 10.14 -5.32
CA THR A 42 7.23 11.21 -4.39
C THR A 42 8.72 11.51 -4.44
N SER A 43 9.53 10.55 -4.87
CA SER A 43 10.95 10.73 -5.17
C SER A 43 11.42 9.64 -6.14
N ASN A 44 12.70 9.61 -6.49
CA ASN A 44 13.26 8.52 -7.32
C ASN A 44 13.02 7.13 -6.70
N ARG A 45 12.97 7.01 -5.37
CA ARG A 45 12.85 5.71 -4.66
C ARG A 45 11.64 5.63 -3.75
N SER A 46 10.65 6.48 -3.94
CA SER A 46 9.43 6.46 -3.12
C SER A 46 8.19 6.83 -3.90
N VAL A 47 7.07 6.21 -3.48
CA VAL A 47 5.72 6.47 -4.01
C VAL A 47 4.69 6.55 -2.90
N HIS A 48 3.61 7.31 -3.11
CA HIS A 48 2.32 7.05 -2.47
C HIS A 48 1.59 5.96 -3.26
N LEU A 49 1.02 4.98 -2.56
CA LEU A 49 0.33 3.85 -3.15
C LEU A 49 -0.99 3.63 -2.40
N THR A 50 -2.09 3.67 -3.13
CA THR A 50 -3.44 3.35 -2.66
C THR A 50 -3.88 2.04 -3.30
N ILE A 51 -4.38 1.09 -2.49
CA ILE A 51 -4.87 -0.22 -2.92
C ILE A 51 -6.25 -0.49 -2.34
N GLY A 52 -7.16 -1.04 -3.16
CA GLY A 52 -8.52 -1.44 -2.76
C GLY A 52 -8.63 -2.91 -2.31
N GLU A 53 -7.52 -3.51 -1.86
CA GLU A 53 -7.45 -4.87 -1.30
C GLU A 53 -6.27 -4.97 -0.32
N GLY A 54 -6.19 -6.06 0.45
CA GLY A 54 -5.20 -6.22 1.53
C GLY A 54 -4.63 -7.63 1.66
N LYS A 55 -4.11 -8.21 0.57
CA LYS A 55 -3.55 -9.58 0.60
C LYS A 55 -2.26 -9.65 1.44
N LYS A 56 -1.93 -10.84 1.95
CA LYS A 56 -0.73 -11.07 2.80
C LYS A 56 0.54 -10.55 2.13
N ARG A 57 1.20 -9.58 2.78
CA ARG A 57 2.45 -8.93 2.30
C ARG A 57 2.34 -8.36 0.89
N GLN A 58 1.13 -8.00 0.42
CA GLN A 58 0.86 -7.64 -0.96
C GLN A 58 1.83 -6.59 -1.50
N ILE A 59 1.96 -5.43 -0.85
CA ILE A 59 2.85 -4.36 -1.33
C ILE A 59 4.30 -4.85 -1.46
N ARG A 60 4.82 -5.58 -0.46
CA ARG A 60 6.18 -6.12 -0.52
C ARG A 60 6.36 -7.13 -1.66
N ARG A 61 5.32 -7.93 -1.95
CA ARG A 61 5.33 -8.91 -3.03
C ARG A 61 5.16 -8.27 -4.41
N MET A 62 4.34 -7.22 -4.54
CA MET A 62 4.20 -6.43 -5.77
C MET A 62 5.57 -5.88 -6.20
N PHE A 63 6.22 -5.16 -5.29
CA PHE A 63 7.53 -4.56 -5.53
C PHE A 63 8.64 -5.61 -5.70
N GLY A 64 8.56 -6.76 -5.01
CA GLY A 64 9.46 -7.88 -5.25
C GLY A 64 9.30 -8.52 -6.64
N ALA A 65 8.07 -8.62 -7.15
CA ALA A 65 7.81 -9.11 -8.51
C ALA A 65 8.29 -8.14 -9.61
N LEU A 66 8.50 -6.87 -9.25
CA LEU A 66 9.09 -5.83 -10.10
C LEU A 66 10.61 -5.68 -9.88
N ASP A 67 11.26 -6.65 -9.22
CA ASP A 67 12.69 -6.62 -8.88
C ASP A 67 13.15 -5.34 -8.15
N ASN A 68 12.26 -4.74 -7.37
CA ASN A 68 12.55 -3.53 -6.61
C ASN A 68 12.04 -3.62 -5.17
N PRO A 69 12.73 -4.35 -4.29
CA PRO A 69 12.25 -4.65 -2.94
C PRO A 69 11.92 -3.40 -2.10
N VAL A 70 10.92 -3.53 -1.24
CA VAL A 70 10.50 -2.46 -0.31
C VAL A 70 11.43 -2.40 0.89
N THR A 71 12.08 -1.26 1.11
CA THR A 71 12.91 -0.98 2.28
C THR A 71 12.06 -0.49 3.46
N THR A 72 11.21 0.50 3.21
CA THR A 72 10.31 1.08 4.23
C THR A 72 8.87 1.09 3.76
N LEU A 73 7.99 0.62 4.64
CA LEU A 73 6.54 0.63 4.40
C LEU A 73 5.85 1.31 5.57
N HIS A 74 5.19 2.42 5.28
CA HIS A 74 4.42 3.18 6.25
C HIS A 74 3.02 3.41 5.67
N ARG A 75 1.98 3.02 6.41
CA ARG A 75 0.59 3.30 6.06
C ARG A 75 0.17 4.55 6.83
N HIS A 76 -0.09 5.62 6.09
CA HIS A 76 -0.47 6.91 6.68
C HIS A 76 -1.99 7.15 6.66
N SER A 77 -2.77 6.39 5.90
CA SER A 77 -4.23 6.54 5.86
C SER A 77 -4.96 5.22 5.67
N THR A 78 -6.26 5.24 5.97
CA THR A 78 -7.25 4.24 5.57
C THR A 78 -8.51 5.00 5.24
N GLU A 79 -8.96 4.95 3.98
CA GLU A 79 -9.97 5.87 3.47
C GLU A 79 -9.61 7.33 3.82
N SER A 80 -10.57 8.14 4.28
CA SER A 80 -10.32 9.54 4.68
C SER A 80 -9.70 9.68 6.08
N MET A 81 -9.40 8.58 6.78
CA MET A 81 -8.76 8.64 8.10
C MET A 81 -7.24 8.73 7.95
N ASN A 82 -6.68 9.93 8.13
CA ASN A 82 -5.25 10.18 8.06
C ASN A 82 -4.60 10.13 9.45
N LEU A 83 -3.51 9.37 9.57
CA LEU A 83 -2.74 9.21 10.80
C LEU A 83 -2.20 10.55 11.33
N GLY A 84 -1.85 11.48 10.43
CA GLY A 84 -1.33 12.80 10.77
C GLY A 84 -2.29 13.67 11.58
N ASP A 85 -3.60 13.41 11.52
CA ASP A 85 -4.62 14.19 12.21
C ASP A 85 -4.70 13.88 13.71
N TYR A 86 -4.06 12.79 14.16
CA TYR A 86 -4.19 12.27 15.53
C TYR A 86 -2.99 12.59 16.43
N ASN A 87 -1.94 13.24 15.91
CA ASN A 87 -0.72 13.62 16.64
C ASN A 87 -0.13 12.50 17.54
N LEU A 88 -0.11 11.27 17.02
CA LEU A 88 0.36 10.08 17.75
C LEU A 88 1.86 9.85 17.56
N GLN A 89 2.54 9.44 18.64
CA GLN A 89 3.89 8.88 18.59
C GLN A 89 3.86 7.38 18.25
N PRO A 90 4.97 6.80 17.75
CA PRO A 90 5.05 5.36 17.50
C PRO A 90 4.74 4.53 18.76
N GLY A 91 3.74 3.66 18.66
CA GLY A 91 3.27 2.81 19.75
C GLY A 91 2.06 3.35 20.51
N GLU A 92 1.68 4.61 20.28
CA GLU A 92 0.48 5.20 20.86
C GLU A 92 -0.79 4.80 20.09
N PHE A 93 -1.92 4.89 20.78
CA PHE A 93 -3.25 4.72 20.19
C PHE A 93 -4.22 5.73 20.78
N ILE A 94 -5.29 6.02 20.05
CA ILE A 94 -6.39 6.88 20.50
C ILE A 94 -7.73 6.18 20.23
N GLY A 95 -8.71 6.41 21.10
CA GLY A 95 -10.09 6.00 20.85
C GLY A 95 -10.71 6.87 19.76
N VAL A 96 -11.32 6.24 18.76
CA VAL A 96 -12.11 6.93 17.74
C VAL A 96 -13.61 6.75 18.01
N SER A 97 -14.39 7.80 17.80
CA SER A 97 -15.84 7.73 17.96
C SER A 97 -16.48 6.93 16.81
N ARG A 98 -17.63 6.31 17.09
CA ARG A 98 -18.43 5.64 16.05
C ARG A 98 -18.74 6.57 14.88
N ARG A 99 -19.03 7.85 15.18
CA ARG A 99 -19.28 8.87 14.17
C ARG A 99 -18.08 9.03 13.23
N GLN A 100 -16.87 9.17 13.76
CA GLN A 100 -15.66 9.27 12.93
C GLN A 100 -15.44 8.04 12.05
N ILE A 101 -15.75 6.83 12.55
CA ILE A 101 -15.68 5.62 11.73
C ILE A 101 -16.67 5.70 10.56
N VAL A 102 -17.91 6.14 10.81
CA VAL A 102 -18.91 6.30 9.74
C VAL A 102 -18.45 7.35 8.73
N ASP A 103 -18.08 8.53 9.21
CA ASP A 103 -17.80 9.69 8.36
C ASP A 103 -16.49 9.55 7.56
N LEU A 104 -15.47 8.85 8.10
CA LEU A 104 -14.14 8.77 7.48
C LEU A 104 -13.82 7.43 6.81
N ILE A 105 -14.49 6.34 7.19
CA ILE A 105 -14.20 4.99 6.67
C ILE A 105 -15.37 4.43 5.87
N LEU A 106 -16.59 4.49 6.39
CA LEU A 106 -17.75 3.83 5.76
C LEU A 106 -18.40 4.71 4.68
N ASN A 107 -18.48 6.01 4.91
CA ASN A 107 -19.06 7.00 4.02
C ASN A 107 -18.10 8.20 3.84
N PRO A 108 -16.86 7.98 3.38
CA PRO A 108 -15.94 9.08 3.14
C PRO A 108 -16.56 10.08 2.16
N SER A 109 -16.57 11.36 2.52
CA SER A 109 -17.00 12.43 1.60
C SER A 109 -15.94 12.54 0.50
N ILE A 110 -16.34 12.25 -0.74
CA ILE A 110 -15.53 12.39 -1.96
C ILE A 110 -15.46 13.86 -2.35
#